data_AF-A0A4W3IYP3-F1
#
_entry.id   AF-A0A4W3IYP3-F1
#
_cell.length_a   1.000
_cell.length_b   1.000
_cell.length_c   1.000
_cell.angle_alpha   90.00
_cell.angle_beta   90.00
_cell.angle_gamma   90.00
#
_symmetry.space_group_name_H-M   'P 1'
#
loop_
_entity.id
_entity.type
_entity.pdbx_description
1 polymer ?
#
loop_
_entity_poly.entity_id
_entity_poly.type
_entity_poly.pdbx_seq_one_letter_code
_entity_poly.pdbx_strand_id
1 'polypeptide(L)'
;MNVKELYKMQNTRNTWGNGAVRSYQDTFYHFTSTCNYMLSRQCDGTAEDFSVEIRRSNSTLEHILIQIEGVLISVFNGAIRVKDAL
;
A
#
# COMPACT_ATOMS: atom_id res chain seq x y z
N MET A 1 -19.73 9.68 6.09
CA MET A 1 -18.80 10.10 5.01
C MET A 1 -19.55 11.09 4.15
N ASN A 2 -19.03 12.31 3.98
CA ASN A 2 -19.78 13.42 3.37
C ASN A 2 -19.55 13.47 1.85
N VAL A 3 -20.52 13.93 1.05
CA VAL A 3 -20.43 13.91 -0.44
C VAL A 3 -19.23 14.70 -0.98
N LYS A 4 -18.80 15.74 -0.26
CA LYS A 4 -17.58 16.52 -0.59
C LYS A 4 -16.28 15.74 -0.36
N GLU A 5 -16.26 14.73 0.52
CA GLU A 5 -15.09 13.87 0.69
C GLU A 5 -14.93 12.86 -0.45
N LEU A 6 -16.04 12.44 -1.09
CA LEU A 6 -16.02 11.53 -2.23
C LEU A 6 -15.28 12.13 -3.44
N TYR A 7 -15.49 13.41 -3.74
CA TYR A 7 -14.76 14.13 -4.80
C TYR A 7 -13.28 14.36 -4.47
N LYS A 8 -12.90 14.31 -3.19
CA LYS A 8 -11.53 14.52 -2.72
C LYS A 8 -10.64 13.26 -2.85
N MET A 9 -11.23 12.10 -3.19
CA MET A 9 -10.51 10.83 -3.37
C MET A 9 -10.11 10.54 -4.82
N GLN A 10 -10.26 11.50 -5.74
CA GLN A 10 -9.66 11.37 -7.07
C GLN A 10 -8.14 11.22 -6.90
N ASN A 11 -7.55 10.20 -7.56
CA ASN A 11 -6.14 9.82 -7.44
C ASN A 11 -5.73 9.21 -6.08
N THR A 12 -6.64 8.62 -5.32
CA THR A 12 -6.30 7.81 -4.13
C THR A 12 -6.51 6.32 -4.40
N ARG A 13 -5.51 5.49 -4.06
CA ARG A 13 -5.61 4.03 -4.06
C ARG A 13 -5.97 3.51 -2.67
N ASN A 14 -6.92 2.58 -2.58
CA ASN A 14 -7.40 2.02 -1.32
C ASN A 14 -7.48 0.49 -1.39
N THR A 15 -7.37 -0.19 -0.25
CA THR A 15 -7.68 -1.61 -0.13
C THR A 15 -8.31 -1.89 1.23
N TRP A 16 -9.33 -2.74 1.30
CA TRP A 16 -10.09 -3.01 2.52
C TRP A 16 -10.71 -4.40 2.50
N GLY A 17 -11.15 -4.85 3.68
CA GLY A 17 -11.89 -6.10 3.85
C GLY A 17 -11.20 -7.32 3.22
N ASN A 18 -12.00 -8.20 2.62
CA ASN A 18 -11.55 -9.48 2.05
C ASN A 18 -10.96 -9.33 0.64
N GLY A 19 -9.93 -8.49 0.50
CA GLY A 19 -9.20 -8.31 -0.78
C GLY A 19 -9.82 -7.31 -1.75
N ALA A 20 -10.71 -6.41 -1.30
CA ALA A 20 -11.19 -5.33 -2.14
C ALA A 20 -10.08 -4.29 -2.37
N VAL A 21 -9.97 -3.80 -3.61
CA VAL A 21 -9.01 -2.78 -4.01
C VAL A 21 -9.68 -1.76 -4.93
N ARG A 22 -9.36 -0.49 -4.72
CA ARG A 22 -9.68 0.65 -5.60
C ARG A 22 -8.37 1.23 -6.13
N SER A 23 -8.18 1.26 -7.44
CA SER A 23 -6.99 1.83 -8.09
C SER A 23 -6.99 3.36 -8.06
N TYR A 24 -5.87 3.98 -8.42
CA TYR A 24 -5.77 5.44 -8.57
C TYR A 24 -6.74 6.01 -9.62
N GLN A 25 -7.10 5.19 -10.62
CA GLN A 25 -8.03 5.51 -11.70
C GLN A 25 -9.48 5.10 -11.39
N ASP A 26 -9.81 4.93 -10.10
CA ASP A 26 -11.15 4.57 -9.64
C ASP A 26 -11.66 3.21 -10.16
N THR A 27 -10.74 2.30 -10.52
CA THR A 27 -11.09 0.93 -10.92
C THR A 27 -11.20 0.04 -9.68
N PHE A 28 -12.33 -0.64 -9.53
CA PHE A 28 -12.58 -1.58 -8.43
C PHE A 28 -12.30 -3.01 -8.87
N TYR A 29 -11.57 -3.76 -8.05
CA TYR A 29 -11.30 -5.17 -8.28
C TYR A 29 -11.06 -5.92 -6.97
N HIS A 30 -11.15 -7.24 -7.05
CA HIS A 30 -10.82 -8.13 -5.95
C HIS A 30 -9.49 -8.82 -6.21
N PHE A 31 -8.61 -8.79 -5.21
CA PHE A 31 -7.33 -9.46 -5.23
C PHE A 31 -7.03 -10.05 -3.85
N THR A 32 -6.93 -11.38 -3.80
CA THR A 32 -6.58 -12.14 -2.59
C THR A 32 -5.29 -12.89 -2.84
N SER A 33 -4.28 -12.62 -2.03
CA SER A 33 -3.00 -13.31 -2.06
C SER A 33 -2.44 -13.42 -0.65
N THR A 34 -1.75 -14.52 -0.38
CA THR A 34 -0.97 -14.70 0.85
C THR A 34 0.50 -14.30 0.67
N CYS A 35 0.90 -13.96 -0.56
CA CYS A 35 2.24 -13.51 -0.89
C CYS A 35 2.39 -12.00 -0.62
N ASN A 36 3.64 -11.55 -0.62
CA ASN A 36 3.96 -10.14 -0.66
C ASN A 36 3.48 -9.54 -1.99
N TYR A 37 2.83 -8.40 -1.93
CA TYR A 37 2.23 -7.73 -3.07
C TYR A 37 2.59 -6.24 -3.09
N MET A 38 3.10 -5.78 -4.23
CA MET A 38 3.41 -4.37 -4.44
C MET A 38 2.13 -3.56 -4.65
N LEU A 39 1.72 -2.82 -3.62
CA LEU A 39 0.56 -1.93 -3.65
C LEU A 39 0.86 -0.63 -4.39
N SER A 40 2.07 -0.12 -4.39
CA SER A 40 2.43 1.04 -5.21
C SER A 40 3.93 1.13 -5.29
N ARG A 41 4.45 1.54 -6.43
CA ARG A 41 5.86 1.91 -6.55
C ARG A 41 6.02 2.91 -7.67
N GLN A 42 7.12 3.65 -7.64
CA GLN A 42 7.58 4.37 -8.80
C GLN A 42 8.28 3.38 -9.75
N CYS A 43 7.84 3.33 -11.00
CA CYS A 43 8.43 2.43 -12.02
C CYS A 43 9.52 3.12 -12.84
N ASP A 44 9.49 4.45 -12.96
CA ASP A 44 10.40 5.23 -13.80
C ASP A 44 11.26 6.15 -12.93
N GLY A 45 12.58 5.91 -12.90
CA GLY A 45 13.56 6.66 -12.11
C GLY A 45 14.90 5.92 -12.00
N THR A 46 15.99 6.64 -11.75
CA THR A 46 17.32 6.05 -11.50
C THR A 46 17.46 5.42 -10.11
N ALA A 47 16.47 5.62 -9.24
CA ALA A 47 16.28 4.94 -7.96
C ALA A 47 14.77 4.70 -7.75
N GLU A 48 14.38 3.62 -7.05
CA GLU A 48 13.01 3.51 -6.54
C GLU A 48 12.84 4.58 -5.45
N ASP A 49 12.37 5.77 -5.82
CA ASP A 49 12.14 6.86 -4.86
C ASP A 49 11.14 6.44 -3.78
N PHE A 50 10.15 5.61 -4.14
CA PHE A 50 9.31 4.93 -3.17
C PHE A 50 8.72 3.60 -3.65
N SER A 51 8.45 2.71 -2.69
CA SER A 51 7.64 1.50 -2.86
C SER A 51 6.80 1.21 -1.62
N VAL A 52 5.64 0.60 -1.81
CA VAL A 52 4.70 0.18 -0.78
C VAL A 52 4.31 -1.27 -1.08
N GLU A 53 4.85 -2.18 -0.29
CA GLU A 53 4.52 -3.60 -0.29
C GLU A 53 3.59 -3.93 0.88
N ILE A 54 2.60 -4.79 0.64
CA ILE A 54 1.72 -5.32 1.66
C ILE A 54 1.73 -6.85 1.62
N ARG A 55 1.48 -7.47 2.78
CA ARG A 55 1.15 -8.89 2.87
C ARG A 55 -0.12 -9.07 3.66
N ARG A 56 -0.95 -10.00 3.17
CA ARG A 56 -2.14 -10.45 3.88
C ARG A 56 -2.10 -11.94 4.13
N SER A 57 -2.77 -12.39 5.18
CA SER A 57 -3.10 -13.79 5.40
C SER A 57 -4.58 -13.88 5.76
N ASN A 58 -5.35 -14.64 4.98
CA ASN A 58 -6.81 -14.71 5.12
C ASN A 58 -7.46 -13.33 5.25
N SER A 59 -6.98 -12.37 4.44
CA SER A 59 -7.40 -10.97 4.40
C SER A 59 -7.12 -10.11 5.63
N THR A 60 -6.41 -10.66 6.61
CA THR A 60 -5.78 -9.87 7.68
C THR A 60 -4.51 -9.25 7.14
N LEU A 61 -4.32 -7.94 7.34
CA LEU A 61 -3.07 -7.25 6.99
C LEU A 61 -1.99 -7.63 8.01
N GLU A 62 -0.95 -8.34 7.55
CA GLU A 62 0.13 -8.82 8.41
C GLU A 62 1.25 -7.79 8.51
N HIS A 63 1.73 -7.32 7.36
CA HIS A 63 2.76 -6.29 7.30
C HIS A 63 2.58 -5.32 6.16
N ILE A 64 3.08 -4.11 6.39
CA ILE A 64 3.29 -3.08 5.38
C ILE A 64 4.79 -2.76 5.40
N LEU A 65 5.42 -2.81 4.23
CA LEU A 65 6.79 -2.37 4.01
C LEU A 65 6.74 -1.17 3.08
N ILE A 66 7.30 -0.06 3.52
CA ILE A 66 7.37 1.18 2.75
C ILE A 66 8.84 1.55 2.65
N GLN A 67 9.34 1.70 1.44
CA GLN A 67 10.67 2.23 1.18
C GLN A 67 10.52 3.61 0.59
N ILE A 68 11.27 4.60 1.09
CA ILE A 68 11.32 5.97 0.56
C ILE A 68 12.76 6.44 0.61
N GLU A 69 13.38 6.73 -0.53
CA GLU A 69 14.72 7.34 -0.63
C GLU A 69 15.77 6.70 0.31
N GLY A 70 15.83 5.37 0.35
CA GLY A 70 16.78 4.65 1.22
C GLY A 70 16.37 4.58 2.70
N VAL A 71 15.13 4.89 3.05
CA VAL A 71 14.54 4.65 4.38
C VAL A 71 13.52 3.53 4.28
N LEU A 72 13.66 2.52 5.15
CA LEU A 72 12.73 1.42 5.31
C LEU A 72 11.80 1.65 6.53
N ILE A 73 10.51 1.76 6.25
CA ILE A 73 9.45 1.81 7.25
C ILE A 73 8.71 0.48 7.21
N SER A 74 8.60 -0.19 8.36
CA SER A 74 7.83 -1.43 8.50
C SER A 74 6.72 -1.26 9.53
N VAL A 75 5.52 -1.68 9.15
CA VAL A 75 4.38 -1.80 10.05
C VAL A 75 4.12 -3.28 10.27
N PHE A 76 4.32 -3.76 11.48
CA PHE A 76 4.15 -5.17 11.84
C PHE A 76 3.75 -5.31 13.30
N ASN A 77 2.74 -6.13 13.59
CA ASN A 77 2.20 -6.35 14.93
C ASN A 77 1.85 -5.04 15.68
N GLY A 78 1.20 -4.10 14.98
CA GLY A 78 0.80 -2.80 15.56
C GLY A 78 1.95 -1.82 15.85
N ALA A 79 3.20 -2.20 15.56
CA ALA A 79 4.37 -1.35 15.73
C ALA A 79 4.82 -0.78 14.38
N ILE A 80 5.27 0.47 14.39
CA ILE A 80 5.95 1.13 13.28
C ILE A 80 7.44 1.16 13.61
N ARG A 81 8.28 0.66 12.71
CA ARG A 81 9.74 0.71 12.81
C ARG A 81 10.33 1.42 11.61
N VAL A 82 11.28 2.30 11.84
CA VAL A 82 12.00 3.06 10.81
C VAL A 82 13.48 2.70 10.89
N LYS A 83 14.09 2.43 9.74
CA LYS A 83 15.51 2.10 9.60
C LYS A 83 16.03 2.69 8.30
N ASP A 84 17.32 3.00 8.25
CA ASP A 84 17.99 3.27 6.98
C ASP A 84 18.16 1.95 6.21
N ALA A 85 17.84 1.97 4.91
CA ALA A 85 18.07 0.89 3.97
C ALA A 85 19.51 1.01 3.46
N LEU A 86 20.45 0.49 4.26
CA LEU A 86 21.86 0.33 3.90
C LEU A 86 22.05 -0.71 2.80
#